data_AF-A0A8U0V9S5-F1
#
_entry.id   AF-A0A8U0V9S5-F1
#
_cell.length_a   1.000
_cell.length_b   1.000
_cell.length_c   1.000
_cell.angle_alpha   90.00
_cell.angle_beta   90.00
_cell.angle_gamma   90.00
#
_symmetry.space_group_name_H-M   'P 1'
#
loop_
_entity.id
_entity.type
_entity.pdbx_description
1 polymer ?
#
loop_
_entity_poly.entity_id
_entity_poly.type
_entity_poly.pdbx_seq_one_letter_code
_entity_poly.pdbx_strand_id
1 'polypeptide(L)'
;MFTPQAVKQPVRKARLPSTPPSYLLPPAERRGDHWAGFRAPWSFRNSQCVCLDPSSQGTMLPRWELSFYLLASLGFHLYSFYEVYKASREHEEELDRQFALEIGTLFGGLKKDPTDFEWSFWMEWGKQRLLRFLFGHVAVSQLANVLARKHRPWILGAYGIWASWCVLGAHGTAIIFLHTLISFCVAQFRSLFLTWLCSLLLLSTLRLQDVEEVKRGWYQTENEYYLLQFTLTVRCLYYTSFSLEFCWQEVPCGSSFYSFPWLVAYVFYYPVFHNGPILSFPEFIAKMQQQEYCSLKSNLSAFAVGLGRLLCYWWLAELMVHLMYMHAIYSSASLLRAVSCWTLGGLALAHVLFFYLKYLVLFGVPALLMRLDGLTPPPLPRCVSTMFSFTGMWRYFDVGLHDFLISTICFKDKEGELTCSTSWGLTGAQSIFVEFEPDER
;
A
#
# COMPACT_ATOMS: atom_id res chain seq x y z
N MET A 1 37.25 6.91 -29.16
CA MET A 1 37.10 5.81 -30.14
C MET A 1 36.92 4.53 -29.33
N PHE A 2 35.67 4.14 -29.06
CA PHE A 2 35.23 2.78 -28.70
C PHE A 2 33.71 2.87 -28.45
N THR A 3 32.95 2.37 -29.43
CA THR A 3 31.50 2.14 -29.38
C THR A 3 31.21 0.79 -28.72
N PRO A 4 30.11 0.62 -27.96
CA PRO A 4 29.62 -0.70 -27.60
C PRO A 4 28.54 -1.18 -28.58
N GLN A 5 28.75 -2.38 -29.15
CA GLN A 5 27.79 -3.11 -29.96
C GLN A 5 26.66 -3.71 -29.10
N ALA A 6 25.42 -3.60 -29.56
CA ALA A 6 24.26 -4.27 -28.99
C ALA A 6 24.20 -5.74 -29.41
N VAL A 7 24.20 -6.65 -28.44
CA VAL A 7 23.94 -8.09 -28.66
C VAL A 7 22.44 -8.34 -28.48
N LYS A 8 21.74 -8.71 -29.56
CA LYS A 8 20.35 -9.19 -29.53
C LYS A 8 20.33 -10.67 -29.09
N GLN A 9 19.60 -11.01 -28.03
CA GLN A 9 19.21 -12.39 -27.74
C GLN A 9 17.79 -12.69 -28.27
N PRO A 10 17.53 -13.85 -28.89
CA PRO A 10 16.21 -14.21 -29.39
C PRO A 10 15.32 -14.85 -28.29
N VAL A 11 14.10 -14.34 -28.14
CA VAL A 11 13.06 -14.90 -27.25
C VAL A 11 12.41 -16.11 -27.94
N ARG A 12 12.42 -17.27 -27.26
CA ARG A 12 11.70 -18.49 -27.70
C ARG A 12 10.18 -18.29 -27.57
N LYS A 13 9.45 -18.46 -28.67
CA LYS A 13 7.98 -18.55 -28.71
C LYS A 13 7.51 -19.89 -28.12
N ALA A 14 6.74 -19.87 -27.04
CA ALA A 14 5.94 -21.01 -26.61
C ALA A 14 4.56 -20.93 -27.29
N ARG A 15 4.17 -21.99 -28.00
CA ARG A 15 2.90 -22.10 -28.72
C ARG A 15 1.98 -23.01 -27.90
N LEU A 16 0.83 -22.53 -27.46
CA LEU A 16 -0.23 -23.36 -26.85
C LEU A 16 -1.34 -23.64 -27.88
N PRO A 17 -1.97 -24.83 -27.87
CA PRO A 17 -2.90 -25.24 -28.90
C PRO A 17 -4.32 -24.66 -28.70
N SER A 18 -4.95 -24.39 -29.83
CA SER A 18 -6.31 -23.88 -30.03
C SER A 18 -7.37 -24.98 -29.98
N THR A 19 -8.33 -24.92 -29.05
CA THR A 19 -9.77 -25.26 -29.21
C THR A 19 -10.50 -25.23 -27.85
N PRO A 20 -11.80 -24.87 -27.78
CA PRO A 20 -12.56 -24.77 -26.53
C PRO A 20 -13.34 -26.06 -26.23
N PRO A 21 -13.67 -26.36 -24.96
CA PRO A 21 -14.81 -27.20 -24.67
C PRO A 21 -15.90 -26.44 -23.90
N SER A 22 -17.09 -26.53 -24.47
CA SER A 22 -18.38 -26.25 -23.86
C SER A 22 -18.82 -27.40 -22.93
N TYR A 23 -19.74 -27.04 -22.01
CA TYR A 23 -20.78 -27.86 -21.36
C TYR A 23 -20.66 -28.24 -19.87
N LEU A 24 -21.70 -27.79 -19.14
CA LEU A 24 -22.56 -28.52 -18.18
C LEU A 24 -21.93 -29.08 -16.89
N LEU A 25 -22.33 -28.46 -15.77
CA LEU A 25 -22.22 -28.97 -14.39
C LEU A 25 -23.18 -30.16 -14.14
N PRO A 26 -22.73 -31.20 -13.40
CA PRO A 26 -23.59 -32.03 -12.57
C PRO A 26 -23.24 -31.93 -11.06
N PRO A 27 -24.14 -32.39 -10.16
CA PRO A 27 -24.19 -31.95 -8.76
C PRO A 27 -23.33 -32.76 -7.78
N ALA A 28 -23.16 -32.16 -6.59
CA ALA A 28 -22.36 -32.59 -5.46
C ALA A 28 -22.64 -34.03 -4.96
N GLU A 29 -21.56 -34.73 -4.58
CA GLU A 29 -21.63 -35.96 -3.79
C GLU A 29 -20.83 -35.83 -2.49
N ARG A 30 -21.51 -36.09 -1.37
CA ARG A 30 -20.95 -36.16 -0.01
C ARG A 30 -20.13 -37.43 0.15
N ARG A 31 -18.93 -37.32 0.70
CA ARG A 31 -18.32 -38.40 1.49
C ARG A 31 -17.51 -37.79 2.62
N GLY A 32 -17.96 -38.03 3.85
CA GLY A 32 -17.25 -37.65 5.05
C GLY A 32 -16.12 -38.63 5.32
N ASP A 33 -15.07 -38.15 5.97
CA ASP A 33 -14.31 -38.96 6.92
C ASP A 33 -13.73 -38.06 8.01
N HIS A 34 -14.06 -38.45 9.24
CA HIS A 34 -13.57 -37.94 10.50
C HIS A 34 -12.07 -38.20 10.63
N TRP A 35 -11.25 -37.19 10.94
CA TRP A 35 -10.16 -37.30 11.92
C TRP A 35 -9.81 -35.89 12.44
N ALA A 36 -10.10 -35.68 13.72
CA ALA A 36 -9.73 -34.50 14.48
C ALA A 36 -8.38 -34.72 15.15
N GLY A 37 -7.48 -33.74 15.06
CA GLY A 37 -6.24 -33.70 15.84
C GLY A 37 -5.11 -33.01 15.07
N PHE A 38 -4.62 -31.89 15.61
CA PHE A 38 -3.55 -31.02 15.08
C PHE A 38 -3.91 -30.07 13.95
N ARG A 39 -4.65 -29.01 14.29
CA ARG A 39 -4.61 -27.72 13.57
C ARG A 39 -3.49 -26.85 14.17
N ALA A 40 -2.43 -26.63 13.41
CA ALA A 40 -1.47 -25.56 13.67
C ALA A 40 -2.14 -24.17 13.51
N PRO A 41 -1.72 -23.11 14.23
CA PRO A 41 -2.47 -21.85 14.32
C PRO A 41 -2.39 -20.94 13.09
N TRP A 42 -1.69 -21.35 12.03
CA TRP A 42 -1.38 -20.48 10.88
C TRP A 42 -2.17 -20.90 9.63
N SER A 43 -3.50 -20.73 9.65
CA SER A 43 -4.30 -20.80 8.42
C SER A 43 -4.79 -19.41 8.02
N PHE A 44 -4.10 -18.80 7.07
CA PHE A 44 -4.62 -17.70 6.27
C PHE A 44 -5.82 -18.21 5.47
N ARG A 45 -7.03 -18.00 5.98
CA ARG A 45 -8.26 -18.30 5.24
C ARG A 45 -8.75 -17.03 4.56
N ASN A 46 -8.15 -16.75 3.41
CA ASN A 46 -8.73 -15.99 2.29
C ASN A 46 -7.88 -16.33 1.06
N SER A 47 -8.10 -17.53 0.54
CA SER A 47 -7.61 -17.92 -0.78
C SER A 47 -8.82 -18.02 -1.68
N GLN A 48 -8.91 -17.14 -2.67
CA GLN A 48 -9.54 -17.53 -3.93
C GLN A 48 -8.84 -18.83 -4.35
N CYS A 49 -9.58 -19.93 -4.39
CA CYS A 49 -9.07 -21.20 -4.90
C CYS A 49 -8.77 -21.00 -6.38
N VAL A 50 -7.50 -20.77 -6.70
CA VAL A 50 -7.00 -21.02 -8.04
C VAL A 50 -6.96 -22.54 -8.17
N CYS A 51 -7.87 -23.10 -8.96
CA CYS A 51 -7.78 -24.49 -9.39
C CYS A 51 -6.50 -24.62 -10.23
N LEU A 52 -5.41 -25.04 -9.60
CA LEU A 52 -4.19 -25.44 -10.29
C LEU A 52 -4.48 -26.75 -11.04
N ASP A 53 -3.99 -26.81 -12.27
CA ASP A 53 -3.94 -28.00 -13.10
C ASP A 53 -3.30 -29.18 -12.31
N PRO A 54 -3.92 -30.38 -12.22
CA PRO A 54 -3.40 -31.50 -11.44
C PRO A 54 -1.99 -31.96 -11.86
N SER A 55 -1.54 -31.54 -13.04
CA SER A 55 -0.27 -31.96 -13.65
C SER A 55 0.98 -31.21 -13.16
N SER A 56 0.85 -30.15 -12.34
CA SER A 56 1.99 -29.39 -11.79
C SER A 56 2.13 -29.50 -10.27
N GLN A 57 1.89 -30.69 -9.70
CA GLN A 57 2.28 -30.96 -8.31
C GLN A 57 3.80 -31.06 -8.22
N GLY A 58 4.46 -29.92 -7.99
CA GLY A 58 5.84 -29.93 -7.51
C GLY A 58 5.90 -30.77 -6.24
N THR A 59 6.85 -31.71 -6.16
CA THR A 59 7.08 -32.52 -4.97
C THR A 59 7.35 -31.60 -3.78
N MET A 60 6.46 -31.58 -2.79
CA MET A 60 6.68 -30.82 -1.56
C MET A 60 7.86 -31.43 -0.80
N LEU A 61 8.77 -30.57 -0.32
CA LEU A 61 9.90 -31.01 0.50
C LEU A 61 9.39 -31.76 1.75
N PRO A 62 10.12 -32.77 2.24
CA PRO A 62 9.85 -33.41 3.51
C PRO A 62 9.71 -32.38 4.64
N ARG A 63 8.80 -32.63 5.59
CA ARG A 63 8.53 -31.68 6.70
C ARG A 63 9.77 -31.34 7.51
N TRP A 64 10.69 -32.30 7.70
CA TRP A 64 11.92 -32.08 8.45
C TRP A 64 12.87 -31.13 7.71
N GLU A 65 12.96 -31.20 6.39
CA GLU A 65 13.75 -30.26 5.57
C GLU A 65 13.15 -28.86 5.67
N LEU A 66 11.83 -28.73 5.54
CA LEU A 66 11.16 -27.43 5.69
C LEU A 66 11.37 -26.84 7.09
N SER A 67 11.26 -27.66 8.14
CA SER A 67 11.55 -27.22 9.52
C SER A 67 13.00 -26.81 9.69
N PHE A 68 13.95 -27.54 9.11
CA PHE A 68 15.37 -27.19 9.14
C PHE A 68 15.62 -25.84 8.43
N TYR A 69 15.10 -25.66 7.22
CA TYR A 69 15.23 -24.38 6.49
C TYR A 69 14.62 -23.22 7.25
N LEU A 70 13.45 -23.42 7.88
CA LEU A 70 12.80 -22.39 8.68
C LEU A 70 13.64 -22.01 9.91
N LEU A 71 14.13 -23.00 10.67
CA LEU A 71 14.94 -22.77 11.86
C LEU A 71 16.29 -22.15 11.53
N ALA A 72 16.95 -22.63 10.47
CA ALA A 72 18.21 -22.07 10.00
C ALA A 72 18.02 -20.61 9.55
N SER A 73 16.99 -20.34 8.73
CA SER A 73 16.66 -18.98 8.30
C SER A 73 16.38 -18.07 9.49
N LEU A 74 15.55 -18.49 10.43
CA LEU A 74 15.25 -17.72 11.64
C LEU A 74 16.52 -17.46 12.46
N GLY A 75 17.39 -18.47 12.61
CA GLY A 75 18.67 -18.34 13.29
C GLY A 75 19.57 -17.28 12.65
N PHE A 76 19.69 -17.27 11.31
CA PHE A 76 20.43 -16.24 10.59
C PHE A 76 19.83 -14.85 10.78
N HIS A 77 18.50 -14.71 10.70
CA HIS A 77 17.84 -13.42 10.93
C HIS A 77 18.10 -12.90 12.36
N LEU A 78 17.93 -13.76 13.36
CA LEU A 78 18.15 -13.39 14.76
C LEU A 78 19.61 -13.04 15.05
N TYR A 79 20.56 -13.79 14.50
CA TYR A 79 21.98 -13.48 14.65
C TYR A 79 22.34 -12.14 13.99
N SER A 80 21.86 -11.92 12.78
CA SER A 80 22.04 -10.64 12.07
C SER A 80 21.43 -9.47 12.84
N PHE A 81 20.23 -9.62 13.42
CA PHE A 81 19.63 -8.60 14.28
C PHE A 81 20.38 -8.39 15.59
N TYR A 82 20.93 -9.45 16.17
CA TYR A 82 21.77 -9.35 17.36
C TYR A 82 23.04 -8.54 17.08
N GLU A 83 23.68 -8.73 15.93
CA GLU A 83 24.85 -7.92 15.53
C GLU A 83 24.50 -6.44 15.33
N VAL A 84 23.32 -6.14 14.77
CA VAL A 84 22.81 -4.75 14.68
C VAL A 84 22.51 -4.17 16.05
N TYR A 85 21.83 -4.93 16.92
CA TYR A 85 21.55 -4.53 18.29
C TYR A 85 22.84 -4.22 19.06
N LYS A 86 23.84 -5.11 18.94
CA LYS A 86 25.16 -4.94 19.57
C LYS A 86 25.84 -3.67 19.07
N ALA A 87 25.90 -3.45 17.76
CA ALA A 87 26.46 -2.23 17.19
C ALA A 87 25.69 -0.97 17.63
N SER A 88 24.36 -1.06 17.75
CA SER A 88 23.50 0.03 18.24
C SER A 88 23.82 0.40 19.68
N ARG A 89 24.10 -0.59 20.54
CA ARG A 89 24.49 -0.34 21.94
C ARG A 89 25.92 0.18 22.06
N GLU A 90 26.86 -0.36 21.30
CA GLU A 90 28.26 0.06 21.33
C GLU A 90 28.46 1.52 20.92
N HIS A 91 27.64 2.00 19.96
CA HIS A 91 27.74 3.37 19.43
C HIS A 91 26.58 4.26 19.89
N GLU A 92 25.87 3.91 20.97
CA GLU A 92 24.69 4.65 21.41
C GLU A 92 25.01 6.12 21.72
N GLU A 93 26.12 6.43 22.39
CA GLU A 93 26.49 7.81 22.72
C GLU A 93 26.83 8.64 21.48
N GLU A 94 27.51 8.04 20.50
CA GLU A 94 27.84 8.71 19.23
C GLU A 94 26.56 9.01 18.44
N LEU A 95 25.67 8.02 18.34
CA LEU A 95 24.39 8.12 17.66
C LEU A 95 23.46 9.13 18.35
N ASP A 96 23.41 9.13 19.68
CA ASP A 96 22.62 10.07 20.47
C ASP A 96 23.10 11.51 20.27
N ARG A 97 24.42 11.73 20.25
CA ARG A 97 24.98 13.05 19.99
C ARG A 97 24.67 13.53 18.57
N GLN A 98 24.63 12.63 17.59
CA GLN A 98 24.46 12.98 16.18
C GLN A 98 22.98 13.14 15.79
N PHE A 99 22.11 12.26 16.28
CA PHE A 99 20.71 12.14 15.85
C PHE A 99 19.69 12.43 16.95
N ALA A 100 20.14 12.73 18.18
CA ALA A 100 19.30 13.02 19.34
C ALA A 100 18.25 11.92 19.58
N LEU A 101 18.69 10.76 20.07
CA LEU A 101 17.81 9.63 20.27
C LEU A 101 16.73 9.96 21.32
N GLU A 102 15.49 9.62 21.03
CA GLU A 102 14.36 9.99 21.89
C GLU A 102 14.22 9.02 23.06
N ILE A 103 13.95 9.52 24.26
CA ILE A 103 13.69 8.65 25.41
C ILE A 103 12.23 8.19 25.37
N GLY A 104 11.99 6.92 25.02
CA GLY A 104 10.65 6.36 24.97
C GLY A 104 10.15 5.89 26.34
N THR A 105 8.88 6.21 26.64
CA THR A 105 8.21 5.77 27.88
C THR A 105 7.68 4.34 27.80
N LEU A 106 7.51 3.78 26.60
CA LEU A 106 6.89 2.48 26.35
C LEU A 106 7.71 1.28 26.83
N PHE A 107 9.05 1.37 26.74
CA PHE A 107 9.96 0.27 27.07
C PHE A 107 10.92 0.63 28.20
N GLY A 108 10.39 1.20 29.29
CA GLY A 108 11.17 1.43 30.51
C GLY A 108 12.32 2.45 30.34
N GLY A 109 12.16 3.43 29.45
CA GLY A 109 13.16 4.49 29.25
C GLY A 109 14.24 4.18 28.21
N LEU A 110 14.11 3.08 27.45
CA LEU A 110 15.00 2.83 26.31
C LEU A 110 14.93 3.97 25.31
N LYS A 111 16.10 4.38 24.82
CA LYS A 111 16.19 5.35 23.72
C LYS A 111 15.63 4.73 22.43
N LYS A 112 15.11 5.58 21.56
CA LYS A 112 14.45 5.26 20.29
C LYS A 112 15.19 5.99 19.17
N ASP A 113 15.34 5.32 18.04
CA ASP A 113 15.77 5.94 16.78
C ASP A 113 14.60 6.73 16.13
N PRO A 114 14.69 8.07 16.04
CA PRO A 114 13.65 8.89 15.42
C PRO A 114 13.89 9.14 13.91
N THR A 115 14.98 8.60 13.34
CA THR A 115 15.49 8.99 12.02
C THR A 115 14.59 8.55 10.86
N ASP A 116 13.72 7.55 11.01
CA ASP A 116 12.69 7.26 9.99
C ASP A 116 11.59 8.34 10.04
N PHE A 117 11.70 9.32 9.13
CA PHE A 117 10.76 10.44 9.03
C PHE A 117 9.31 9.98 8.87
N GLU A 118 9.03 9.00 8.01
CA GLU A 118 7.67 8.56 7.72
C GLU A 118 7.01 7.95 8.98
N TRP A 119 7.71 7.07 9.69
CA TRP A 119 7.23 6.43 10.90
C TRP A 119 6.98 7.45 12.01
N SER A 120 7.95 8.33 12.27
CA SER A 120 7.82 9.41 13.27
C SER A 120 6.66 10.33 12.91
N PHE A 121 6.55 10.76 11.65
CA PHE A 121 5.46 11.59 11.13
C PHE A 121 4.08 10.95 11.39
N TRP A 122 3.88 9.69 11.02
CA TRP A 122 2.59 9.03 11.18
C TRP A 122 2.27 8.65 12.62
N MET A 123 3.25 8.23 13.42
CA MET A 123 3.03 7.73 14.78
C MET A 123 2.90 8.82 15.84
N GLU A 124 3.60 9.95 15.69
CA GLU A 124 3.55 11.05 16.66
C GLU A 124 2.55 12.11 16.22
N TRP A 125 2.79 12.73 15.06
CA TRP A 125 1.98 13.85 14.59
C TRP A 125 0.66 13.38 13.96
N GLY A 126 0.74 12.46 13.01
CA GLY A 126 -0.41 11.95 12.26
C GLY A 126 -1.42 11.24 13.15
N LYS A 127 -0.95 10.39 14.07
CA LYS A 127 -1.79 9.64 15.02
C LYS A 127 -2.66 10.57 15.86
N GLN A 128 -2.09 11.62 16.45
CA GLN A 128 -2.84 12.54 17.32
C GLN A 128 -3.94 13.28 16.55
N ARG A 129 -3.64 13.71 15.32
CA ARG A 129 -4.53 14.58 14.53
C ARG A 129 -5.56 13.80 13.71
N LEU A 130 -5.20 12.64 13.16
CA LEU A 130 -6.02 11.89 12.21
C LEU A 130 -6.91 10.83 12.87
N LEU A 131 -6.50 10.22 13.99
CA LEU A 131 -7.27 9.16 14.64
C LEU A 131 -8.71 9.61 14.95
N ARG A 132 -8.90 10.84 15.44
CA ARG A 132 -10.22 11.39 15.74
C ARG A 132 -11.15 11.42 14.52
N PHE A 133 -10.62 11.70 13.33
CA PHE A 133 -11.39 11.74 12.09
C PHE A 133 -11.59 10.33 11.52
N LEU A 134 -10.65 9.40 11.72
CA LEU A 134 -10.86 7.99 11.39
C LEU A 134 -11.98 7.39 12.26
N PHE A 135 -12.01 7.69 13.56
CA PHE A 135 -13.14 7.30 14.44
C PHE A 135 -14.45 7.97 14.05
N GLY A 136 -14.41 9.27 13.72
CA GLY A 136 -15.57 9.98 13.20
C GLY A 136 -16.11 9.37 11.90
N HIS A 137 -15.23 8.95 10.99
CA HIS A 137 -15.61 8.22 9.78
C HIS A 137 -16.35 6.92 10.11
N VAL A 138 -15.83 6.12 11.06
CA VAL A 138 -16.53 4.90 11.50
C VAL A 138 -17.92 5.23 12.00
N ALA A 139 -18.06 6.22 12.88
CA ALA A 139 -19.35 6.61 13.43
C ALA A 139 -20.33 7.03 12.33
N VAL A 140 -19.90 7.88 11.40
CA VAL A 140 -20.72 8.37 10.27
C VAL A 140 -21.07 7.22 9.31
N SER A 141 -20.14 6.31 9.04
CA SER A 141 -20.37 5.16 8.17
C SER A 141 -21.38 4.18 8.77
N GLN A 142 -21.27 3.87 10.07
CA GLN A 142 -22.24 3.01 10.75
C GLN A 142 -23.63 3.68 10.82
N LEU A 143 -23.68 4.99 11.07
CA LEU A 143 -24.93 5.75 11.06
C LEU A 143 -25.57 5.78 9.67
N ALA A 144 -24.78 6.00 8.62
CA ALA A 144 -25.23 5.99 7.23
C ALA A 144 -25.74 4.61 6.79
N ASN A 145 -25.11 3.53 7.28
CA ASN A 145 -25.56 2.16 7.04
C ASN A 145 -26.98 1.91 7.60
N VAL A 146 -27.31 2.48 8.76
CA VAL A 146 -28.61 2.32 9.41
C VAL A 146 -29.66 3.27 8.82
N LEU A 147 -29.32 4.54 8.64
CA LEU A 147 -30.31 5.59 8.31
C LEU A 147 -30.53 5.79 6.81
N ALA A 148 -29.49 5.67 5.99
CA ALA A 148 -29.52 6.14 4.60
C ALA A 148 -28.58 5.35 3.69
N ARG A 149 -28.72 4.01 3.69
CA ARG A 149 -27.84 3.08 2.96
C ARG A 149 -27.64 3.45 1.48
N LYS A 150 -28.71 3.90 0.80
CA LYS A 150 -28.67 4.31 -0.61
C LYS A 150 -27.80 5.54 -0.86
N HIS A 151 -27.71 6.46 0.11
CA HIS A 151 -26.99 7.73 -0.02
C HIS A 151 -25.59 7.69 0.61
N ARG A 152 -25.15 6.51 1.07
CA ARG A 152 -23.91 6.35 1.81
C ARG A 152 -22.65 6.88 1.10
N PRO A 153 -22.39 6.62 -0.20
CA PRO A 153 -21.21 7.17 -0.87
C PRO A 153 -21.15 8.70 -0.79
N TRP A 154 -22.30 9.36 -0.87
CA TRP A 154 -22.42 10.81 -0.75
C TRP A 154 -22.18 11.31 0.67
N ILE A 155 -22.70 10.60 1.67
CA ILE A 155 -22.48 10.93 3.09
C ILE A 155 -20.99 10.77 3.44
N LEU A 156 -20.36 9.67 3.01
CA LEU A 156 -18.94 9.43 3.24
C LEU A 156 -18.06 10.42 2.49
N GLY A 157 -18.39 10.75 1.24
CA GLY A 157 -17.70 11.79 0.48
C GLY A 157 -17.82 13.17 1.14
N ALA A 158 -19.02 13.55 1.58
CA ALA A 158 -19.24 14.80 2.30
C ALA A 158 -18.46 14.84 3.62
N TYR A 159 -18.43 13.73 4.36
CA TYR A 159 -17.61 13.61 5.56
C TYR A 159 -16.12 13.78 5.25
N GLY A 160 -15.63 13.15 4.18
CA GLY A 160 -14.22 13.26 3.77
C GLY A 160 -13.83 14.68 3.34
N ILE A 161 -14.72 15.41 2.65
CA ILE A 161 -14.50 16.82 2.33
C ILE A 161 -14.42 17.67 3.60
N TRP A 162 -15.35 17.46 4.53
CA TRP A 162 -15.35 18.16 5.81
C TRP A 162 -14.12 17.84 6.65
N ALA A 163 -13.73 16.56 6.76
CA ALA A 163 -12.55 16.13 7.48
C ALA A 163 -11.27 16.69 6.83
N SER A 164 -11.18 16.69 5.49
CA SER A 164 -10.12 17.34 4.73
C SER A 164 -10.01 18.82 5.08
N TRP A 165 -11.13 19.55 5.11
CA TRP A 165 -11.14 20.96 5.50
C TRP A 165 -10.58 21.13 6.91
N CYS A 166 -11.05 20.33 7.87
CA CYS A 166 -10.61 20.45 9.26
C CYS A 166 -9.12 20.12 9.47
N VAL A 167 -8.55 19.22 8.65
CA VAL A 167 -7.18 18.76 8.80
C VAL A 167 -6.20 19.61 7.99
N LEU A 168 -6.48 19.77 6.69
CA LEU A 168 -5.63 20.43 5.69
C LEU A 168 -5.98 21.91 5.45
N GLY A 169 -7.06 22.40 6.04
CA GLY A 169 -7.54 23.76 5.82
C GLY A 169 -8.26 23.97 4.50
N ALA A 170 -8.74 25.20 4.30
CA ALA A 170 -9.48 25.59 3.10
C ALA A 170 -8.59 25.56 1.84
N HIS A 171 -7.35 26.05 1.92
CA HIS A 171 -6.40 26.04 0.81
C HIS A 171 -6.04 24.62 0.37
N GLY A 172 -5.68 23.73 1.31
CA GLY A 172 -5.36 22.33 1.03
C GLY A 172 -6.53 21.57 0.40
N THR A 173 -7.74 21.77 0.92
CA THR A 173 -8.95 21.13 0.35
C THR A 173 -9.27 21.69 -1.04
N ALA A 174 -9.12 23.00 -1.24
CA ALA A 174 -9.34 23.64 -2.53
C ALA A 174 -8.38 23.14 -3.62
N ILE A 175 -7.10 22.94 -3.32
CA ILE A 175 -6.13 22.42 -4.31
C ILE A 175 -6.43 20.96 -4.69
N ILE A 176 -6.87 20.12 -3.74
CA ILE A 176 -7.29 18.74 -4.04
C ILE A 176 -8.53 18.74 -4.96
N PHE A 177 -9.50 19.61 -4.68
CA PHE A 177 -10.65 19.81 -5.56
C PHE A 177 -10.25 20.32 -6.95
N LEU A 178 -9.31 21.26 -7.00
CA LEU A 178 -8.80 21.80 -8.26
C LEU A 178 -8.12 20.73 -9.11
N HIS A 179 -7.24 19.91 -8.53
CA HIS A 179 -6.61 18.77 -9.21
C HIS A 179 -7.67 17.79 -9.73
N THR A 180 -8.68 17.50 -8.91
CA THR A 180 -9.79 16.61 -9.27
C THR A 180 -10.60 17.17 -10.45
N LEU A 181 -10.89 18.47 -10.45
CA LEU A 181 -11.61 19.15 -11.52
C LEU A 181 -10.81 19.19 -12.82
N ILE A 182 -9.51 19.54 -12.74
CA ILE A 182 -8.61 19.55 -13.90
C ILE A 182 -8.56 18.15 -14.52
N SER A 183 -8.34 17.12 -13.70
CA SER A 183 -8.29 15.73 -14.18
C SER A 183 -9.61 15.31 -14.84
N PHE A 184 -10.75 15.66 -14.24
CA PHE A 184 -12.07 15.38 -14.81
C PHE A 184 -12.30 16.08 -16.16
N CYS A 185 -11.93 17.35 -16.28
CA CYS A 185 -12.03 18.11 -17.52
C CYS A 185 -11.16 17.49 -18.62
N VAL A 186 -9.93 17.09 -18.29
CA VAL A 186 -9.04 16.40 -19.24
C VAL A 186 -9.60 15.03 -19.64
N ALA A 187 -10.20 14.30 -18.71
CA ALA A 187 -10.85 13.01 -18.99
C ALA A 187 -11.98 13.12 -20.02
N GLN A 188 -12.68 14.27 -20.12
CA GLN A 188 -13.74 14.48 -21.11
C GLN A 188 -13.25 14.37 -22.56
N PHE A 189 -11.98 14.68 -22.81
CA PHE A 189 -11.38 14.54 -24.13
C PHE A 189 -11.11 13.08 -24.52
N ARG A 190 -11.23 12.13 -23.59
CA ARG A 190 -11.02 10.69 -23.78
C ARG A 190 -9.69 10.32 -24.45
N SER A 191 -8.67 11.12 -24.18
CA SER A 191 -7.31 10.87 -24.68
C SER A 191 -6.44 10.33 -23.56
N LEU A 192 -5.92 9.12 -23.76
CA LEU A 192 -4.96 8.50 -22.84
C LEU A 192 -3.71 9.36 -22.70
N PHE A 193 -3.23 9.93 -23.80
CA PHE A 193 -2.06 10.81 -23.79
C PHE A 193 -2.29 12.05 -22.95
N LEU A 194 -3.41 12.76 -23.15
CA LEU A 194 -3.73 13.96 -22.37
C LEU A 194 -3.92 13.63 -20.89
N THR A 195 -4.53 12.49 -20.57
CA THR A 195 -4.73 12.03 -19.19
C THR A 195 -3.40 11.77 -18.48
N TRP A 196 -2.47 11.08 -19.13
CA TRP A 196 -1.13 10.84 -18.59
C TRP A 196 -0.33 12.13 -18.47
N LEU A 197 -0.33 12.97 -19.50
CA LEU A 197 0.34 14.27 -19.47
C LEU A 197 -0.20 15.14 -18.32
N CYS A 198 -1.52 15.20 -18.16
CA CYS A 198 -2.15 15.92 -17.05
C CYS A 198 -1.74 15.36 -15.69
N SER A 199 -1.75 14.04 -15.52
CA SER A 199 -1.37 13.39 -14.27
C SER A 199 0.09 13.67 -13.90
N LEU A 200 1.00 13.57 -14.88
CA LEU A 200 2.42 13.89 -14.71
C LEU A 200 2.65 15.38 -14.42
N LEU A 201 1.92 16.27 -15.08
CA LEU A 201 2.00 17.71 -14.80
C LEU A 201 1.50 18.02 -13.39
N LEU A 202 0.35 17.48 -12.98
CA LEU A 202 -0.18 17.65 -11.62
C LEU A 202 0.80 17.09 -10.56
N LEU A 203 1.41 15.94 -10.83
CA LEU A 203 2.43 15.37 -9.97
C LEU A 203 3.68 16.27 -9.91
N SER A 204 4.14 16.79 -11.06
CA SER A 204 5.29 17.71 -11.12
C SER A 204 5.08 18.99 -10.30
N THR A 205 3.83 19.47 -10.14
CA THR A 205 3.53 20.62 -9.27
C THR A 205 3.86 20.39 -7.79
N LEU A 206 4.06 19.12 -7.39
CA LEU A 206 4.53 18.79 -6.06
C LEU A 206 5.98 19.20 -5.83
N ARG A 207 6.80 19.17 -6.89
CA ARG A 207 8.26 19.37 -6.86
C ARG A 207 8.73 20.72 -7.40
N LEU A 208 7.85 21.49 -8.03
CA LEU A 208 8.18 22.83 -8.52
C LEU A 208 8.40 23.76 -7.33
N GLN A 209 9.61 24.30 -7.17
CA GLN A 209 10.02 25.12 -6.03
C GLN A 209 9.05 26.26 -5.74
N ASP A 210 8.67 27.04 -6.76
CA ASP A 210 7.73 28.16 -6.58
C ASP A 210 6.37 27.71 -6.04
N VAL A 211 5.87 26.55 -6.50
CA VAL A 211 4.57 26.00 -6.06
C VAL A 211 4.70 25.40 -4.66
N GLU A 212 5.81 24.72 -4.38
CA GLU A 212 6.17 24.21 -3.06
C GLU A 212 6.22 25.33 -2.03
N GLU A 213 6.91 26.43 -2.30
CA GLU A 213 7.00 27.57 -1.38
C GLU A 213 5.64 28.19 -1.08
N VAL A 214 4.78 28.33 -2.09
CA VAL A 214 3.41 28.83 -1.92
C VAL A 214 2.58 27.89 -1.05
N LYS A 215 2.61 26.57 -1.31
CA LYS A 215 1.89 25.58 -0.51
C LYS A 215 2.39 25.55 0.93
N ARG A 216 3.72 25.60 1.12
CA ARG A 216 4.35 25.64 2.43
C ARG A 216 3.94 26.90 3.21
N GLY A 217 3.83 28.04 2.54
CA GLY A 217 3.36 29.30 3.12
C GLY A 217 1.91 29.30 3.63
N TRP A 218 1.09 28.30 3.29
CA TRP A 218 -0.27 28.17 3.83
C TRP A 218 -0.30 27.59 5.25
N TYR A 219 0.78 26.94 5.68
CA TYR A 219 0.82 26.16 6.90
C TYR A 219 1.78 26.76 7.93
N GLN A 220 1.48 26.52 9.21
CA GLN A 220 2.34 26.98 10.30
C GLN A 220 3.46 25.99 10.61
N THR A 221 3.24 24.70 10.28
CA THR A 221 4.17 23.62 10.57
C THR A 221 4.48 22.82 9.30
N GLU A 222 5.72 22.37 9.16
CA GLU A 222 6.15 21.53 8.03
C GLU A 222 5.34 20.23 7.93
N ASN A 223 4.92 19.66 9.06
CA ASN A 223 4.10 18.44 9.08
C ASN A 223 2.73 18.62 8.40
N GLU A 224 2.11 19.80 8.52
CA GLU A 224 0.84 20.06 7.81
C GLU A 224 1.05 20.13 6.30
N TYR A 225 2.16 20.72 5.87
CA TYR A 225 2.57 20.75 4.47
C TYR A 225 2.87 19.33 3.95
N TYR A 226 3.65 18.53 4.67
CA TYR A 226 3.93 17.15 4.29
C TYR A 226 2.66 16.30 4.22
N LEU A 227 1.70 16.50 5.13
CA LEU A 227 0.41 15.83 5.04
C LEU A 227 -0.32 16.18 3.73
N LEU A 228 -0.33 17.46 3.34
CA LEU A 228 -0.89 17.87 2.05
C LEU A 228 -0.15 17.19 0.88
N GLN A 229 1.17 17.16 0.93
CA GLN A 229 2.00 16.54 -0.11
C GLN A 229 1.68 15.05 -0.25
N PHE A 230 1.72 14.27 0.83
CA PHE A 230 1.33 12.86 0.82
C PHE A 230 -0.08 12.66 0.26
N THR A 231 -1.02 13.51 0.69
CA THR A 231 -2.41 13.43 0.22
C THR A 231 -2.49 13.68 -1.29
N LEU A 232 -1.84 14.72 -1.81
CA LEU A 232 -1.86 15.02 -3.25
C LEU A 232 -1.21 13.91 -4.08
N THR A 233 -0.11 13.33 -3.61
CA THR A 233 0.56 12.19 -4.27
C THR A 233 -0.39 10.99 -4.38
N VAL A 234 -1.01 10.59 -3.26
CA VAL A 234 -1.95 9.45 -3.26
C VAL A 234 -3.19 9.79 -4.09
N ARG A 235 -3.77 10.98 -3.94
CA ARG A 235 -4.94 11.41 -4.72
C ARG A 235 -4.65 11.46 -6.23
N CYS A 236 -3.39 11.69 -6.62
CA CYS A 236 -2.97 11.61 -8.01
C CYS A 236 -3.32 10.30 -8.67
N LEU A 237 -2.99 9.20 -7.99
CA LEU A 237 -3.29 7.85 -8.46
C LEU A 237 -4.81 7.62 -8.59
N TYR A 238 -5.61 8.22 -7.71
CA TYR A 238 -7.06 8.07 -7.72
C TYR A 238 -7.69 8.78 -8.93
N TYR A 239 -7.42 10.08 -9.12
CA TYR A 239 -8.00 10.77 -10.28
C TYR A 239 -7.42 10.26 -11.61
N THR A 240 -6.18 9.78 -11.66
CA THR A 240 -5.62 9.11 -12.84
C THR A 240 -6.35 7.79 -13.11
N SER A 241 -6.61 6.98 -12.08
CA SER A 241 -7.40 5.75 -12.20
C SER A 241 -8.77 6.03 -12.80
N PHE A 242 -9.50 7.03 -12.28
CA PHE A 242 -10.81 7.39 -12.83
C PHE A 242 -10.71 7.84 -14.29
N SER A 243 -9.78 8.75 -14.60
CA SER A 243 -9.66 9.35 -15.93
C SER A 243 -9.30 8.31 -17.01
N LEU A 244 -8.46 7.34 -16.68
CA LEU A 244 -8.11 6.26 -17.58
C LEU A 244 -9.27 5.28 -17.80
N GLU A 245 -9.96 4.89 -16.73
CA GLU A 245 -11.18 4.06 -16.81
C GLU A 245 -12.29 4.76 -17.61
N PHE A 246 -12.42 6.07 -17.46
CA PHE A 246 -13.35 6.89 -18.26
C PHE A 246 -12.98 6.90 -19.76
N CYS A 247 -11.70 6.79 -20.10
CA CYS A 247 -11.24 6.68 -21.49
C CYS A 247 -11.51 5.30 -22.10
N TRP A 248 -11.40 4.22 -21.33
CA TRP A 248 -11.61 2.85 -21.85
C TRP A 248 -13.06 2.40 -21.94
N GLN A 249 -13.99 3.11 -21.31
CA GLN A 249 -15.40 2.77 -21.47
C GLN A 249 -15.84 2.86 -22.93
N GLU A 250 -16.24 1.70 -23.49
CA GLU A 250 -16.95 1.66 -24.76
C GLU A 250 -18.29 2.37 -24.59
N VAL A 251 -18.53 3.40 -25.40
CA VAL A 251 -19.83 4.07 -25.48
C VAL A 251 -20.76 3.11 -26.20
N PRO A 252 -21.65 2.40 -25.48
CA PRO A 252 -23.00 2.94 -25.32
C PRO A 252 -23.66 2.64 -23.96
N CYS A 253 -24.63 3.49 -23.59
CA CYS A 253 -25.60 3.34 -22.50
C CYS A 253 -25.09 3.53 -21.05
N GLY A 254 -25.09 4.79 -20.61
CA GLY A 254 -25.83 5.15 -19.39
C GLY A 254 -25.33 4.63 -18.04
N SER A 255 -24.02 4.40 -17.85
CA SER A 255 -23.51 4.20 -16.49
C SER A 255 -23.45 5.56 -15.76
N SER A 256 -24.53 5.91 -15.04
CA SER A 256 -24.65 7.14 -14.22
C SER A 256 -23.50 7.35 -13.21
N PHE A 257 -22.65 6.34 -13.01
CA PHE A 257 -21.55 6.29 -12.07
C PHE A 257 -20.28 7.02 -12.55
N TYR A 258 -20.09 7.20 -13.86
CA TYR A 258 -18.93 7.91 -14.41
C TYR A 258 -19.21 9.41 -14.51
N SER A 259 -19.51 10.02 -13.36
CA SER A 259 -19.84 11.44 -13.24
C SER A 259 -18.96 12.13 -12.20
N PHE A 260 -18.84 13.45 -12.30
CA PHE A 260 -18.02 14.26 -11.39
C PHE A 260 -18.34 14.03 -9.91
N PRO A 261 -19.62 13.94 -9.47
CA PRO A 261 -19.91 13.67 -8.06
C PRO A 261 -19.33 12.34 -7.57
N TRP A 262 -19.37 11.28 -8.38
CA TRP A 262 -18.79 9.99 -8.00
C TRP A 262 -17.27 10.04 -7.93
N LEU A 263 -16.62 10.78 -8.83
CA LEU A 263 -15.19 11.06 -8.73
C LEU A 263 -14.85 11.77 -7.42
N VAL A 264 -15.63 12.79 -7.03
CA VAL A 264 -15.44 13.49 -5.75
C VAL A 264 -15.62 12.54 -4.57
N ALA A 265 -16.68 11.71 -4.56
CA ALA A 265 -16.91 10.74 -3.49
C ALA A 265 -15.78 9.70 -3.38
N TYR A 266 -15.20 9.30 -4.51
CA TYR A 266 -14.06 8.39 -4.59
C TYR A 266 -12.76 9.03 -4.12
N VAL A 267 -12.45 10.24 -4.60
CA VAL A 267 -11.23 10.98 -4.22
C VAL A 267 -11.26 11.32 -2.73
N PHE A 268 -12.41 11.73 -2.18
CA PHE A 268 -12.58 12.09 -0.78
C PHE A 268 -13.01 10.94 0.12
N TYR A 269 -12.89 9.68 -0.31
CA TYR A 269 -13.14 8.55 0.58
C TYR A 269 -12.09 8.50 1.70
N TYR A 270 -12.49 8.91 2.90
CA TYR A 270 -11.59 9.31 3.99
C TYR A 270 -10.60 8.23 4.49
N PRO A 271 -10.97 6.94 4.64
CA PRO A 271 -10.09 5.94 5.25
C PRO A 271 -8.74 5.76 4.56
N VAL A 272 -8.70 5.94 3.24
CA VAL A 272 -7.50 5.81 2.40
C VAL A 272 -7.04 7.16 1.85
N PHE A 273 -7.59 8.27 2.36
CA PHE A 273 -7.43 9.60 1.76
C PHE A 273 -6.00 10.12 1.81
N HIS A 274 -5.40 10.12 3.01
CA HIS A 274 -4.04 10.60 3.23
C HIS A 274 -2.98 9.52 2.95
N ASN A 275 -3.28 8.27 3.31
CA ASN A 275 -2.41 7.11 3.12
C ASN A 275 -3.28 5.83 3.17
N GLY A 276 -2.86 4.78 2.49
CA GLY A 276 -3.54 3.48 2.47
C GLY A 276 -3.39 2.74 1.15
N PRO A 277 -3.87 1.49 1.10
CA PRO A 277 -3.81 0.70 -0.13
C PRO A 277 -4.62 1.37 -1.24
N ILE A 278 -4.08 1.36 -2.45
CA ILE A 278 -4.74 1.97 -3.61
C ILE A 278 -5.92 1.10 -4.02
N LEU A 279 -7.07 1.73 -4.14
CA LEU A 279 -8.30 1.11 -4.60
C LEU A 279 -8.63 1.71 -5.97
N SER A 280 -8.83 0.90 -7.00
CA SER A 280 -9.21 1.39 -8.33
C SER A 280 -10.66 1.89 -8.36
N PHE A 281 -10.98 2.79 -9.29
CA PHE A 281 -12.34 3.35 -9.41
C PHE A 281 -13.43 2.28 -9.64
N PRO A 282 -13.26 1.30 -10.55
CA PRO A 282 -14.30 0.28 -10.78
C PRO A 282 -14.53 -0.58 -9.55
N GLU A 283 -13.46 -0.92 -8.82
CA GLU A 283 -13.58 -1.65 -7.56
C GLU A 283 -14.30 -0.82 -6.49
N PHE A 284 -14.00 0.47 -6.37
CA PHE A 284 -14.70 1.35 -5.43
C PHE A 284 -16.21 1.38 -5.71
N ILE A 285 -16.61 1.60 -6.97
CA ILE A 285 -18.02 1.62 -7.36
C ILE A 285 -18.68 0.26 -7.12
N ALA A 286 -18.06 -0.83 -7.59
CA ALA A 286 -18.59 -2.17 -7.41
C ALA A 286 -18.80 -2.52 -5.93
N LYS A 287 -17.82 -2.20 -5.07
CA LYS A 287 -17.88 -2.48 -3.63
C LYS A 287 -18.87 -1.56 -2.90
N MET A 288 -19.04 -0.31 -3.34
CA MET A 288 -20.06 0.60 -2.80
C MET A 288 -21.49 0.19 -3.19
N GLN A 289 -21.66 -0.55 -4.28
CA GLN A 289 -22.95 -1.08 -4.73
C GLN A 289 -23.26 -2.47 -4.15
N GLN A 290 -22.30 -3.39 -4.21
CA GLN A 290 -22.40 -4.77 -3.73
C GLN A 290 -22.10 -4.82 -2.23
N GLN A 291 -22.97 -4.22 -1.43
CA GLN A 291 -22.80 -4.25 0.00
C GLN A 291 -23.33 -5.58 0.56
N GLU A 292 -22.42 -6.50 0.87
CA GLU A 292 -22.75 -7.77 1.53
C GLU A 292 -23.36 -7.53 2.92
N TYR A 293 -24.43 -8.25 3.24
CA TYR A 293 -24.99 -8.29 4.58
C TYR A 293 -24.10 -9.15 5.46
N CYS A 294 -23.11 -8.53 6.10
CA CYS A 294 -22.28 -9.24 7.06
C CYS A 294 -22.88 -9.14 8.47
N SER A 295 -23.09 -10.30 9.12
CA SER A 295 -23.59 -10.38 10.50
C SER A 295 -22.70 -9.58 11.44
N LEU A 296 -23.30 -8.63 12.18
CA LEU A 296 -22.62 -7.67 13.05
C LEU A 296 -21.67 -8.35 14.07
N LYS A 297 -22.03 -9.54 14.57
CA LYS A 297 -21.21 -10.33 15.51
C LYS A 297 -19.95 -10.91 14.85
N SER A 298 -20.06 -11.41 13.62
CA SER A 298 -18.93 -11.95 12.86
C SER A 298 -17.96 -10.82 12.45
N ASN A 299 -18.51 -9.66 12.08
CA ASN A 299 -17.72 -8.48 11.76
C ASN A 299 -16.93 -7.96 12.96
N LEU A 300 -17.53 -7.92 14.15
CA LEU A 300 -16.85 -7.43 15.35
C LEU A 300 -15.71 -8.34 15.78
N SER A 301 -15.89 -9.67 15.68
CA SER A 301 -14.82 -10.63 15.96
C SER A 301 -13.66 -10.52 14.97
N ALA A 302 -13.97 -10.46 13.66
CA ALA A 302 -12.95 -10.27 12.62
C ALA A 302 -12.22 -8.94 12.78
N PHE A 303 -12.94 -7.88 13.16
CA PHE A 303 -12.37 -6.57 13.46
C PHE A 303 -11.43 -6.63 14.68
N ALA A 304 -11.86 -7.24 15.79
CA ALA A 304 -11.05 -7.37 17.00
C ALA A 304 -9.76 -8.16 16.75
N VAL A 305 -9.84 -9.26 15.98
CA VAL A 305 -8.65 -10.03 15.56
C VAL A 305 -7.74 -9.19 14.66
N GLY A 306 -8.32 -8.43 13.72
CA GLY A 306 -7.57 -7.51 12.86
C GLY A 306 -6.85 -6.43 13.65
N LEU A 307 -7.52 -5.81 14.62
CA LEU A 307 -6.97 -4.79 15.49
C LEU A 307 -5.87 -5.35 16.39
N GLY A 308 -6.08 -6.52 17.00
CA GLY A 308 -5.07 -7.19 17.82
C GLY A 308 -3.79 -7.52 17.03
N ARG A 309 -3.94 -7.97 15.78
CA ARG A 309 -2.81 -8.21 14.87
C ARG A 309 -2.07 -6.92 14.53
N LEU A 310 -2.81 -5.85 14.24
CA LEU A 310 -2.24 -4.54 13.94
C LEU A 310 -1.44 -3.98 15.13
N LEU A 311 -1.98 -4.09 16.35
CA LEU A 311 -1.29 -3.68 17.57
C LEU A 311 -0.02 -4.51 17.80
N CYS A 312 -0.03 -5.80 17.48
CA CYS A 312 1.16 -6.65 17.55
C CYS A 312 2.25 -6.20 16.55
N TYR A 313 1.87 -5.88 15.31
CA TYR A 313 2.83 -5.36 14.32
C TYR A 313 3.37 -3.98 14.70
N TRP A 314 2.52 -3.08 15.22
CA TRP A 314 2.94 -1.78 15.73
C TRP A 314 3.94 -1.94 16.88
N TRP A 315 3.61 -2.79 17.87
CA TRP A 315 4.51 -3.06 18.99
C TRP A 315 5.85 -3.65 18.55
N LEU A 316 5.85 -4.54 17.55
CA LEU A 316 7.07 -5.10 16.98
C LEU A 316 7.92 -4.04 16.27
N ALA A 317 7.29 -3.15 15.49
CA ALA A 317 7.98 -2.04 14.83
C ALA A 317 8.59 -1.07 15.85
N GLU A 318 7.84 -0.70 16.89
CA GLU A 318 8.35 0.13 18.00
C GLU A 318 9.53 -0.57 18.71
N LEU A 319 9.42 -1.88 18.97
CA LEU A 319 10.51 -2.64 19.57
C LEU A 319 11.75 -2.62 18.68
N MET A 320 11.60 -2.74 17.36
CA MET A 320 12.74 -2.70 16.43
C MET A 320 13.50 -1.37 16.49
N VAL A 321 12.81 -0.22 16.47
CA VAL A 321 13.48 1.11 16.53
C VAL A 321 14.10 1.42 17.89
N HIS A 322 13.61 0.79 18.96
CA HIS A 322 14.20 0.90 20.30
C HIS A 322 15.44 0.03 20.48
N LEU A 323 15.45 -1.17 19.89
CA LEU A 323 16.56 -2.11 20.02
C LEU A 323 17.65 -1.84 18.99
N MET A 324 17.27 -1.62 17.74
CA MET A 324 18.16 -1.50 16.58
C MET A 324 18.04 -0.10 16.00
N TYR A 325 19.07 0.73 16.18
CA TYR A 325 19.14 2.10 15.66
C TYR A 325 19.47 2.11 14.17
N MET A 326 18.68 1.37 13.39
CA MET A 326 18.97 1.01 12.02
C MET A 326 19.06 2.23 11.10
N HIS A 327 18.15 3.19 11.21
CA HIS A 327 18.15 4.36 10.35
C HIS A 327 19.29 5.31 10.75
N ALA A 328 19.50 5.53 12.05
CA ALA A 328 20.61 6.35 12.53
C ALA A 328 22.00 5.78 12.13
N ILE A 329 22.19 4.45 12.22
CA ILE A 329 23.42 3.79 11.76
C ILE A 329 23.57 3.95 10.23
N TYR A 330 22.48 3.79 9.47
CA TYR A 330 22.49 3.95 8.02
C TYR A 330 22.83 5.38 7.59
N SER A 331 22.32 6.39 8.28
CA SER A 331 22.61 7.80 8.00
C SER A 331 24.03 8.22 8.40
N SER A 332 24.79 7.37 9.11
CA SER A 332 26.17 7.65 9.52
C SER A 332 27.20 6.92 8.66
N ALA A 333 27.82 7.66 7.73
CA ALA A 333 28.84 7.11 6.83
C ALA A 333 30.13 6.64 7.55
N SER A 334 30.43 7.16 8.74
CA SER A 334 31.56 6.68 9.55
C SER A 334 31.25 5.31 10.13
N LEU A 335 30.06 5.14 10.73
CA LEU A 335 29.61 3.88 11.32
C LEU A 335 29.46 2.80 10.26
N LEU A 336 28.86 3.10 9.10
CA LEU A 336 28.75 2.14 8.00
C LEU A 336 30.09 1.56 7.53
N ARG A 337 31.18 2.33 7.62
CA ARG A 337 32.53 1.86 7.26
C ARG A 337 33.21 1.08 8.39
N ALA A 338 32.81 1.31 9.63
CA ALA A 338 33.42 0.71 10.82
C ALA A 338 32.77 -0.63 11.23
N VAL A 339 31.47 -0.80 10.97
CA VAL A 339 30.73 -2.00 11.38
C VAL A 339 31.10 -3.24 10.57
N SER A 340 30.89 -4.41 11.15
CA SER A 340 31.20 -5.69 10.52
C SER A 340 30.29 -5.98 9.30
N CYS A 341 30.72 -6.88 8.40
CA CYS A 341 29.87 -7.34 7.29
C CYS A 341 28.58 -8.01 7.77
N TRP A 342 28.60 -8.69 8.93
CA TRP A 342 27.40 -9.27 9.53
C TRP A 342 26.42 -8.20 9.98
N THR A 343 26.94 -7.14 10.60
CA THR A 343 26.15 -5.96 10.99
C THR A 343 25.56 -5.27 9.77
N LEU A 344 26.32 -5.09 8.69
CA LEU A 344 25.82 -4.50 7.44
C LEU A 344 24.70 -5.35 6.80
N GLY A 345 24.89 -6.67 6.74
CA GLY A 345 23.86 -7.58 6.25
C GLY A 345 22.60 -7.55 7.11
N GLY A 346 22.78 -7.51 8.44
CA GLY A 346 21.68 -7.34 9.38
C GLY A 346 20.99 -5.99 9.28
N LEU A 347 21.73 -4.93 8.99
CA LEU A 347 21.19 -3.59 8.80
C LEU A 347 20.27 -3.55 7.57
N ALA A 348 20.74 -4.08 6.44
CA ALA A 348 19.94 -4.18 5.23
C ALA A 348 18.66 -5.02 5.45
N LEU A 349 18.79 -6.14 6.16
CA LEU A 349 17.66 -6.99 6.52
C LEU A 349 16.67 -6.28 7.46
N ALA A 350 17.17 -5.55 8.46
CA ALA A 350 16.36 -4.81 9.42
C ALA A 350 15.57 -3.69 8.73
N HIS A 351 16.18 -2.94 7.81
CA HIS A 351 15.48 -1.90 7.02
C HIS A 351 14.33 -2.50 6.21
N VAL A 352 14.60 -3.56 5.45
CA VAL A 352 13.57 -4.18 4.59
C VAL A 352 12.41 -4.73 5.42
N LEU A 353 12.71 -5.35 6.59
CA LEU A 353 11.68 -5.88 7.46
C LEU A 353 10.94 -4.80 8.25
N PHE A 354 11.61 -3.73 8.66
CA PHE A 354 10.97 -2.58 9.28
C PHE A 354 10.06 -1.88 8.29
N PHE A 355 10.51 -1.66 7.05
CA PHE A 355 9.68 -1.15 5.96
C PHE A 355 8.43 -2.02 5.81
N TYR A 356 8.58 -3.35 5.73
CA TYR A 356 7.43 -4.26 5.67
C TYR A 356 6.45 -4.09 6.85
N LEU A 357 6.94 -4.03 8.09
CA LEU A 357 6.11 -3.84 9.29
C LEU A 357 5.42 -2.47 9.31
N LYS A 358 6.13 -1.41 8.91
CA LYS A 358 5.62 -0.06 8.79
C LYS A 358 4.38 -0.04 7.89
N TYR A 359 4.47 -0.61 6.69
CA TYR A 359 3.33 -0.64 5.77
C TYR A 359 2.22 -1.61 6.17
N LEU A 360 2.52 -2.68 6.90
CA LEU A 360 1.47 -3.48 7.55
C LEU A 360 0.62 -2.66 8.52
N VAL A 361 1.24 -1.72 9.23
CA VAL A 361 0.55 -0.82 10.16
C VAL A 361 -0.18 0.29 9.40
N LEU A 362 0.55 1.02 8.55
CA LEU A 362 0.02 2.17 7.81
C LEU A 362 -1.12 1.79 6.86
N PHE A 363 -1.05 0.65 6.16
CA PHE A 363 -2.14 0.17 5.31
C PHE A 363 -3.17 -0.66 6.09
N GLY A 364 -2.76 -1.27 7.20
CA GLY A 364 -3.63 -2.08 8.04
C GLY A 364 -4.76 -1.30 8.69
N VAL A 365 -4.50 -0.07 9.16
CA VAL A 365 -5.54 0.81 9.74
C VAL A 365 -6.64 1.15 8.71
N PRO A 366 -6.33 1.74 7.53
CA PRO A 366 -7.30 1.96 6.45
C PRO A 366 -8.02 0.69 6.02
N ALA A 367 -7.29 -0.42 5.84
CA ALA A 367 -7.88 -1.68 5.42
C ALA A 367 -8.91 -2.22 6.43
N LEU A 368 -8.68 -2.02 7.72
CA LEU A 368 -9.61 -2.42 8.77
C LEU A 368 -10.88 -1.56 8.74
N LEU A 369 -10.74 -0.25 8.53
CA LEU A 369 -11.85 0.69 8.37
C LEU A 369 -12.69 0.38 7.12
N MET A 370 -12.03 0.06 6.00
CA MET A 370 -12.70 -0.40 4.78
C MET A 370 -13.54 -1.66 5.02
N ARG A 371 -13.05 -2.62 5.82
CA ARG A 371 -13.82 -3.82 6.19
C ARG A 371 -15.04 -3.50 7.04
N LEU A 372 -14.94 -2.56 7.98
CA LEU A 372 -16.11 -2.05 8.71
C LEU A 372 -17.13 -1.40 7.79
N ASP A 373 -16.63 -0.83 6.70
CA ASP A 373 -17.44 -0.25 5.65
C ASP A 373 -18.05 -1.31 4.70
N GLY A 374 -17.77 -2.60 4.91
CA GLY A 374 -18.21 -3.68 4.04
C GLY A 374 -17.45 -3.75 2.72
N LEU A 375 -16.35 -3.01 2.59
CA LEU A 375 -15.46 -3.07 1.44
C LEU A 375 -14.36 -4.09 1.69
N THR A 376 -14.03 -4.88 0.68
CA THR A 376 -12.85 -5.76 0.73
C THR A 376 -11.61 -4.93 0.36
N PRO A 377 -10.70 -4.63 1.30
CA PRO A 377 -9.47 -3.93 0.98
C PRO A 377 -8.55 -4.81 0.13
N PRO A 378 -7.66 -4.22 -0.69
CA PRO A 378 -6.55 -4.95 -1.29
C PRO A 378 -5.76 -5.74 -0.23
N PRO A 379 -5.21 -6.92 -0.57
CA PRO A 379 -4.38 -7.68 0.36
C PRO A 379 -3.21 -6.83 0.86
N LEU A 380 -2.92 -6.94 2.16
CA LEU A 380 -1.76 -6.30 2.76
C LEU A 380 -0.45 -6.92 2.25
N PRO A 381 0.68 -6.19 2.35
CA PRO A 381 1.99 -6.69 1.94
C PRO A 381 2.29 -8.08 2.49
N ARG A 382 2.99 -8.90 1.71
CA ARG A 382 3.55 -10.18 2.19
C ARG A 382 4.99 -9.99 2.67
N CYS A 383 5.41 -10.82 3.62
CA CYS A 383 6.74 -10.75 4.20
C CYS A 383 7.82 -10.93 3.13
N VAL A 384 8.73 -9.96 3.03
CA VAL A 384 9.78 -9.92 2.02
C VAL A 384 10.72 -11.13 2.13
N SER A 385 11.03 -11.59 3.35
CA SER A 385 11.86 -12.78 3.59
C SER A 385 11.25 -14.10 3.10
N THR A 386 9.97 -14.11 2.73
CA THR A 386 9.30 -15.32 2.17
C THR A 386 9.27 -15.32 0.64
N MET A 387 9.74 -14.24 0.00
CA MET A 387 9.77 -14.11 -1.45
C MET A 387 11.04 -14.72 -2.04
N PHE A 388 10.86 -15.57 -3.06
CA PHE A 388 11.97 -16.22 -3.77
C PHE A 388 12.21 -15.63 -5.17
N SER A 389 11.37 -14.70 -5.63
CA SER A 389 11.49 -14.07 -6.95
C SER A 389 11.15 -12.59 -6.91
N PHE A 390 11.84 -11.80 -7.73
CA PHE A 390 11.55 -10.38 -7.89
C PHE A 390 10.16 -10.11 -8.46
N THR A 391 9.67 -10.95 -9.39
CA THR A 391 8.29 -10.86 -9.88
C THR A 391 7.27 -11.06 -8.76
N GLY A 392 7.52 -12.03 -7.86
CA GLY A 392 6.71 -12.23 -6.67
C GLY A 392 6.76 -11.02 -5.73
N MET A 393 7.94 -10.46 -5.50
CA MET A 393 8.11 -9.25 -4.68
C MET A 393 7.26 -8.09 -5.22
N TRP A 394 7.38 -7.73 -6.50
CA TRP A 394 6.59 -6.65 -7.12
C TRP A 394 5.08 -6.88 -7.05
N ARG A 395 4.62 -8.13 -7.15
CA ARG A 395 3.18 -8.46 -7.11
C ARG A 395 2.56 -8.37 -5.71
N TYR A 396 3.35 -8.59 -4.66
CA TYR A 396 2.83 -8.76 -3.29
C TYR A 396 3.39 -7.76 -2.27
N PHE A 397 4.28 -6.86 -2.70
CA PHE A 397 4.80 -5.78 -1.87
C PHE A 397 3.73 -4.70 -1.65
N ASP A 398 3.17 -4.16 -2.73
CA ASP A 398 1.97 -3.32 -2.70
C ASP A 398 1.01 -3.80 -3.78
N VAL A 399 -0.01 -4.55 -3.36
CA VAL A 399 -0.98 -5.14 -4.28
C VAL A 399 -1.84 -4.07 -4.94
N GLY A 400 -2.21 -3.02 -4.21
CA GLY A 400 -3.04 -1.94 -4.76
C GLY A 400 -2.32 -1.16 -5.84
N LEU A 401 -1.06 -0.81 -5.59
CA LEU A 401 -0.22 -0.12 -6.58
C LEU A 401 0.13 -1.02 -7.76
N HIS A 402 0.46 -2.29 -7.52
CA HIS A 402 0.68 -3.26 -8.58
C HIS A 402 -0.54 -3.38 -9.50
N ASP A 403 -1.73 -3.56 -8.92
CA ASP A 403 -2.97 -3.74 -9.69
C ASP A 403 -3.33 -2.45 -10.45
N PHE A 404 -3.13 -1.29 -9.83
CA PHE A 404 -3.22 0.01 -10.51
C PHE A 404 -2.27 0.08 -11.70
N LEU A 405 -0.98 -0.23 -11.52
CA LEU A 405 0.04 -0.14 -12.58
C LEU A 405 -0.26 -1.10 -13.73
N ILE A 406 -0.63 -2.35 -13.43
CA ILE A 406 -1.01 -3.32 -14.47
C ILE A 406 -2.25 -2.83 -15.21
N SER A 407 -3.27 -2.37 -14.50
CA SER A 407 -4.50 -1.85 -15.13
C SER A 407 -4.26 -0.59 -15.95
N THR A 408 -3.26 0.23 -15.58
CA THR A 408 -3.00 1.52 -16.23
C THR A 408 -1.98 1.48 -17.37
N ILE A 409 -0.99 0.61 -17.29
CA ILE A 409 0.14 0.54 -18.24
C ILE A 409 -0.04 -0.61 -19.23
N CYS A 410 -0.69 -1.69 -18.81
CA CYS A 410 -0.82 -2.91 -19.59
C CYS A 410 -2.25 -3.10 -20.08
N PHE A 411 -2.42 -3.04 -21.40
CA PHE A 411 -3.69 -3.29 -22.06
C PHE A 411 -3.80 -4.74 -22.46
N LYS A 412 -5.01 -5.30 -22.42
CA LYS A 412 -5.28 -6.54 -23.15
C LYS A 412 -5.55 -6.17 -24.59
N ASP A 413 -4.75 -6.70 -25.51
CA ASP A 413 -5.08 -6.63 -26.93
C ASP A 413 -6.37 -7.44 -27.20
N LYS A 414 -7.00 -7.26 -28.36
CA LYS A 414 -8.23 -7.94 -28.77
C LYS A 414 -8.14 -9.47 -28.73
N GLU A 415 -6.92 -10.02 -28.72
CA GLU A 415 -6.63 -11.45 -28.60
C GLU A 415 -6.50 -11.94 -27.14
N GLY A 416 -6.67 -11.04 -26.15
CA GLY A 416 -6.55 -11.33 -24.72
C GLY A 416 -5.11 -11.33 -24.18
N GLU A 417 -4.12 -11.01 -25.01
CA GLU A 417 -2.71 -10.93 -24.64
C GLU A 417 -2.39 -9.58 -23.96
N LEU A 418 -1.68 -9.60 -22.82
CA LEU A 418 -1.25 -8.39 -22.14
C LEU A 418 -0.13 -7.71 -22.95
N THR A 419 -0.41 -6.54 -23.50
CA THR A 419 0.56 -5.65 -24.13
C THR A 419 0.80 -4.44 -23.21
N CYS A 420 2.00 -4.35 -22.63
CA CYS A 420 2.39 -3.18 -21.85
C CYS A 420 2.97 -2.10 -22.74
N SER A 421 2.50 -0.85 -22.57
CA SER A 421 3.10 0.31 -23.24
C SER A 421 4.48 0.59 -22.64
N THR A 422 5.52 0.05 -23.27
CA THR A 422 6.92 0.11 -22.80
C THR A 422 7.51 1.52 -22.77
N SER A 423 6.89 2.49 -23.45
CA SER A 423 7.43 3.87 -23.59
C SER A 423 7.02 4.81 -22.45
N TRP A 424 5.86 4.58 -21.81
CA TRP A 424 5.28 5.53 -20.84
C TRP A 424 5.19 4.97 -19.41
N GLY A 425 5.10 3.65 -19.26
CA GLY A 425 4.87 3.02 -17.96
C GLY A 425 6.08 3.00 -17.02
N LEU A 426 7.30 2.89 -17.55
CA LEU A 426 8.51 2.79 -16.73
C LEU A 426 8.91 4.15 -16.13
N THR A 427 8.84 5.22 -16.92
CA THR A 427 9.17 6.58 -16.49
C THR A 427 8.13 7.14 -15.53
N GLY A 428 6.84 6.93 -15.80
CA GLY A 428 5.76 7.39 -14.91
C GLY A 428 5.71 6.64 -13.57
N ALA A 429 5.88 5.32 -13.58
CA ALA A 429 5.90 4.52 -12.36
C ALA A 429 7.15 4.82 -11.50
N GLN A 430 8.32 5.01 -12.11
CA GLN A 430 9.52 5.42 -11.38
C GLN A 430 9.36 6.80 -10.74
N SER A 431 8.76 7.78 -11.42
CA SER A 431 8.49 9.09 -10.81
C SER A 431 7.56 9.00 -9.61
N ILE A 432 6.49 8.19 -9.69
CA ILE A 432 5.54 7.98 -8.58
C ILE A 432 6.21 7.28 -7.39
N PHE A 433 7.07 6.27 -7.63
CA PHE A 433 7.77 5.54 -6.57
C PHE A 433 8.86 6.38 -5.88
N VAL A 434 9.61 7.20 -6.63
CA VAL A 434 10.61 8.13 -6.08
C VAL A 434 9.97 9.22 -5.21
N GLU A 435 8.66 9.43 -5.31
CA GLU A 435 7.94 10.49 -4.62
C GLU A 435 7.34 10.08 -3.26
N PHE A 436 7.38 8.79 -2.92
CA PHE A 436 7.07 8.29 -1.57
C PHE A 436 8.25 8.41 -0.59
N GLU A 437 9.45 8.71 -1.09
CA GLU A 437 10.63 9.00 -0.28
C GLU A 437 10.90 10.51 -0.38
N PRO A 438 10.58 11.32 0.64
CA PRO A 438 10.99 12.72 0.63
C PRO A 438 12.51 12.76 0.51
N ASP A 439 13.02 13.64 -0.36
CA ASP A 439 14.44 13.85 -0.63
C ASP A 439 15.15 14.14 0.70
N GLU A 440 15.73 13.12 1.34
CA GLU A 440 16.63 13.28 2.48
C GLU A 440 17.87 14.01 1.95
N ARG A 441 17.86 15.33 2.08
CA ARG A 441 19.02 16.18 1.84
C ARG A 441 19.38 16.98 3.06
#